data_AF-A0AAC9FJX3-F1
#
_entry.id   AF-A0AAC9FJX3-F1
#
_cell.length_a   1.000
_cell.length_b   1.000
_cell.length_c   1.000
_cell.angle_alpha   90.00
_cell.angle_beta   90.00
_cell.angle_gamma   90.00
#
_symmetry.space_group_name_H-M   'P 1'
#
loop_
_entity.id
_entity.type
_entity.pdbx_description
1 polymer ?
#
loop_
_entity_poly.entity_id
_entity_poly.type
_entity_poly.pdbx_seq_one_letter_code
_entity_poly.pdbx_strand_id
1 'polypeptide(L)'
;MPKTIRELADELKVSKQTIQYHYQRLPTKNRQKDSQGTNMISLTAERIIRDKVAKPLVAKTQQTGSKKVTKTSKENNELIATLRREIEDLKSQRDKQLATKDQQISSKDRQLDHLTKLIDQQQQLQLAIVTENRQLKEHVQKLSGFVETSRSNQKVQSTDSNLSTENNSIQNMDRNDKQVKKNVPQSDNIQKDAPRNKVHKNWWHFW
;
A
#
# COMPACT_ATOMS: atom_id res chain seq x y z
N MET A 1 -21.34 25.00 3.07
CA MET A 1 -22.70 24.51 3.36
C MET A 1 -23.56 24.72 2.13
N PRO A 2 -24.32 23.72 1.65
CA PRO A 2 -25.32 23.93 0.60
C PRO A 2 -26.40 24.89 1.11
N LYS A 3 -26.85 25.82 0.25
CA LYS A 3 -27.85 26.84 0.59
C LYS A 3 -29.22 26.46 0.05
N THR A 4 -30.27 26.94 0.70
CA THR A 4 -31.63 26.85 0.15
C THR A 4 -31.87 27.92 -0.92
N ILE A 5 -32.89 27.71 -1.74
CA ILE A 5 -33.37 28.73 -2.70
C ILE A 5 -33.78 30.03 -1.99
N ARG A 6 -34.29 29.94 -0.76
CA ARG A 6 -34.69 31.10 0.04
C ARG A 6 -33.47 31.90 0.50
N GLU A 7 -32.47 31.23 1.08
CA GLU A 7 -31.24 31.89 1.54
C GLU A 7 -30.50 32.60 0.40
N LEU A 8 -30.40 31.96 -0.78
CA LEU A 8 -29.76 32.60 -1.92
C LEU A 8 -30.57 33.79 -2.46
N ALA A 9 -31.90 33.73 -2.38
CA ALA A 9 -32.77 34.83 -2.79
C ALA A 9 -32.61 36.04 -1.86
N ASP A 10 -32.60 35.79 -0.54
CA ASP A 10 -32.41 36.81 0.48
C ASP A 10 -31.02 37.47 0.35
N GLU A 11 -29.98 36.67 0.07
CA GLU A 11 -28.61 37.17 -0.15
C GLU A 11 -28.49 38.03 -1.42
N LEU A 12 -29.09 37.58 -2.53
CA LEU A 12 -29.05 38.30 -3.81
C LEU A 12 -30.08 39.43 -3.90
N LYS A 13 -30.89 39.64 -2.86
CA LYS A 13 -31.99 40.62 -2.82
C LYS A 13 -32.94 40.49 -4.01
N VAL A 14 -33.24 39.25 -4.39
CA VAL A 14 -34.19 38.92 -5.47
C VAL A 14 -35.33 38.05 -4.95
N SER A 15 -36.40 37.90 -5.73
CA SER A 15 -37.50 37.03 -5.32
C SER A 15 -37.06 35.55 -5.30
N LYS A 16 -37.62 34.77 -4.38
CA LYS A 16 -37.48 33.29 -4.36
C LYS A 16 -37.80 32.68 -5.72
N GLN A 17 -38.78 33.25 -6.42
CA GLN A 17 -39.22 32.82 -7.74
C GLN A 17 -38.13 33.00 -8.80
N THR A 18 -37.35 34.07 -8.73
CA THR A 18 -36.22 34.34 -9.64
C THR A 18 -35.16 33.26 -9.52
N ILE A 19 -34.77 32.91 -8.28
CA ILE A 19 -33.81 31.84 -8.03
C ILE A 19 -34.36 30.48 -8.45
N GLN A 20 -35.63 30.20 -8.12
CA GLN A 20 -36.32 28.97 -8.52
C GLN A 20 -36.34 28.78 -10.05
N TYR A 21 -36.62 29.84 -10.79
CA TYR A 21 -36.63 29.81 -12.26
C TYR A 21 -35.26 29.45 -12.84
N HIS A 22 -34.19 30.05 -12.33
CA HIS A 22 -32.82 29.72 -12.76
C HIS A 22 -32.42 28.31 -12.33
N TYR A 23 -32.81 27.88 -11.13
CA TYR A 23 -32.55 26.54 -10.60
C TYR A 23 -33.19 25.43 -11.47
N GLN A 24 -34.45 25.62 -11.89
CA GLN A 24 -35.15 24.69 -12.79
C GLN A 24 -34.53 24.57 -14.19
N ARG A 25 -33.62 25.47 -14.56
CA ARG A 25 -32.90 25.47 -15.84
C ARG A 25 -31.45 25.02 -15.71
N LEU A 26 -31.02 24.63 -14.51
CA LEU A 26 -29.72 24.04 -14.31
C LEU A 26 -29.65 22.64 -14.97
N PRO A 27 -28.47 22.20 -15.41
CA PRO A 27 -28.24 20.80 -15.77
C PRO A 27 -28.69 19.85 -14.65
N THR A 28 -29.23 18.68 -14.98
CA THR A 28 -29.74 17.70 -14.00
C THR A 28 -28.69 17.32 -12.95
N LYS A 29 -27.43 17.18 -13.35
CA LYS A 29 -26.27 16.95 -12.47
C LYS A 29 -26.05 18.01 -11.38
N ASN A 30 -26.60 19.21 -11.56
CA ASN A 30 -26.46 20.33 -10.64
C ASN A 30 -27.74 20.60 -9.84
N ARG A 31 -28.77 19.76 -10.02
CA ARG A 31 -30.00 19.82 -9.22
C ARG A 31 -29.87 18.81 -8.09
N GLN A 32 -29.86 19.29 -6.87
CA GLN A 32 -29.75 18.47 -5.67
C GLN A 32 -30.99 18.68 -4.79
N LYS A 33 -31.42 17.61 -4.13
CA LYS A 33 -32.42 17.68 -3.07
C LYS A 33 -31.81 17.18 -1.77
N ASP A 34 -32.30 17.70 -0.66
CA ASP A 34 -32.03 17.11 0.66
C ASP A 34 -32.88 15.83 0.86
N SER A 35 -32.69 15.18 2.02
CA SER A 35 -33.46 14.00 2.42
C SER A 35 -34.96 14.28 2.61
N GLN A 36 -35.37 15.55 2.74
CA GLN A 36 -36.75 15.99 2.89
C GLN A 36 -37.37 16.44 1.55
N GLY A 37 -36.64 16.33 0.44
CA GLY A 37 -37.10 16.71 -0.90
C GLY A 37 -36.99 18.21 -1.23
N THR A 38 -36.39 19.02 -0.35
CA THR A 38 -36.13 20.45 -0.55
C THR A 38 -34.97 20.65 -1.53
N ASN A 39 -35.13 21.59 -2.47
CA ASN A 39 -34.08 21.93 -3.42
C ASN A 39 -32.88 22.60 -2.72
N MET A 40 -31.71 21.96 -2.85
CA MET A 40 -30.43 22.42 -2.33
C MET A 40 -29.57 22.98 -3.45
N ILE A 41 -28.97 24.13 -3.20
CA ILE A 41 -28.05 24.80 -4.12
C ILE A 41 -26.62 24.47 -3.68
N SER A 42 -25.92 23.70 -4.50
CA SER A 42 -24.48 23.47 -4.37
C SER A 42 -23.68 24.71 -4.80
N LEU A 43 -22.42 24.81 -4.39
CA LEU A 43 -21.55 25.94 -4.76
C LEU A 43 -21.46 26.16 -6.28
N THR A 44 -21.48 25.08 -7.06
CA THR A 44 -21.48 25.12 -8.53
C THR A 44 -22.79 25.69 -9.07
N ALA A 45 -23.93 25.22 -8.54
CA ALA A 45 -25.25 25.73 -8.91
C ALA A 45 -25.40 27.21 -8.54
N GLU A 46 -24.92 27.60 -7.36
CA GLU A 46 -24.92 28.97 -6.86
C GLU A 46 -24.16 29.91 -7.80
N ARG A 47 -22.94 29.54 -8.22
CA ARG A 47 -22.16 30.33 -9.19
C ARG A 47 -22.90 30.56 -10.50
N ILE A 48 -23.51 29.50 -11.04
CA ILE A 48 -24.27 29.59 -12.30
C ILE A 48 -25.49 30.50 -12.14
N ILE A 49 -26.21 30.39 -11.02
CA ILE A 49 -27.37 31.23 -10.74
C ILE A 49 -26.96 32.69 -10.57
N ARG A 50 -25.91 32.98 -9.78
CA ARG A 50 -25.37 34.34 -9.62
C ARG A 50 -25.00 34.97 -10.96
N ASP A 51 -24.31 34.22 -11.82
CA ASP A 51 -23.95 34.68 -13.16
C ASP A 51 -25.17 34.98 -14.04
N LYS A 52 -26.31 34.31 -13.82
CA LYS A 52 -27.55 34.56 -14.57
C LYS A 52 -28.39 35.70 -13.99
N VAL A 53 -28.42 35.85 -12.68
CA VAL A 53 -29.12 36.94 -11.98
C VAL A 53 -28.39 38.27 -12.15
N ALA A 54 -27.06 38.27 -12.11
CA ALA A 54 -26.24 39.47 -12.26
C ALA A 54 -26.12 39.96 -13.71
N LYS A 55 -26.49 39.13 -14.70
CA LYS A 55 -26.53 39.57 -16.10
C LYS A 55 -27.87 40.27 -16.34
N PRO A 56 -27.91 41.61 -16.52
CA PRO A 56 -29.13 42.25 -16.98
C PRO A 56 -29.55 41.57 -18.29
N LEU A 57 -30.83 41.20 -18.37
CA LEU A 57 -31.44 40.68 -19.58
C LEU A 57 -31.37 41.78 -20.64
N VAL A 58 -30.27 41.82 -21.39
CA VAL A 58 -30.20 42.59 -22.63
C VAL A 58 -31.06 41.82 -23.61
N ALA A 59 -32.36 42.10 -23.57
CA ALA A 59 -33.28 41.71 -24.60
C ALA A 59 -32.76 42.25 -25.95
N LYS A 60 -32.89 41.44 -26.98
CA LYS A 60 -32.58 41.78 -28.36
C LYS A 60 -33.19 43.15 -28.72
N THR A 61 -32.37 44.16 -28.89
CA THR A 61 -32.67 45.31 -29.74
C THR A 61 -31.59 45.39 -30.81
N GLN A 62 -32.04 45.22 -32.05
CA GLN A 62 -31.36 45.79 -33.21
C GLN A 62 -31.25 47.31 -32.98
N GLN A 63 -30.12 47.88 -33.44
CA GLN A 63 -29.84 49.32 -33.51
C GLN A 63 -29.87 50.11 -32.20
N THR A 64 -28.70 50.52 -31.72
CA THR A 64 -28.24 51.92 -31.77
C THR A 64 -26.85 52.02 -31.17
N GLY A 65 -26.03 52.89 -31.76
CA GLY A 65 -24.62 53.04 -31.46
C GLY A 65 -24.37 53.35 -30.00
N SER A 66 -23.62 52.47 -29.33
CA SER A 66 -22.90 52.82 -28.11
C SER A 66 -21.65 51.97 -28.08
N LYS A 67 -20.54 52.69 -28.12
CA LYS A 67 -19.14 52.30 -28.26
C LYS A 67 -18.74 51.39 -27.08
N LYS A 68 -19.25 50.16 -27.07
CA LYS A 68 -18.67 49.08 -26.28
C LYS A 68 -17.36 48.78 -26.97
N VAL A 69 -16.25 49.08 -26.32
CA VAL A 69 -14.91 48.84 -26.84
C VAL A 69 -14.84 47.38 -27.26
N THR A 70 -15.04 47.15 -28.55
CA THR A 70 -14.76 45.90 -29.23
C THR A 70 -13.27 45.74 -29.06
N LYS A 71 -12.83 44.97 -28.04
CA LYS A 71 -11.47 44.44 -28.00
C LYS A 71 -11.19 43.94 -29.40
N THR A 72 -10.23 44.58 -30.05
CA THR A 72 -10.06 44.47 -31.50
C THR A 72 -9.89 42.98 -31.85
N SER A 73 -10.37 42.54 -33.02
CA SER A 73 -10.16 41.15 -33.49
C SER A 73 -8.70 40.69 -33.31
N LYS A 74 -7.76 41.64 -33.39
CA LYS A 74 -6.34 41.49 -33.14
C LYS A 74 -5.98 41.10 -31.69
N GLU A 75 -6.50 41.80 -30.68
CA GLU A 75 -6.31 41.45 -29.26
C GLU A 75 -6.87 40.06 -28.94
N ASN A 76 -8.02 39.69 -29.52
CA ASN A 76 -8.57 38.35 -29.32
C ASN A 76 -7.69 37.28 -29.96
N ASN A 77 -7.10 37.55 -31.13
CA ASN A 77 -6.18 36.63 -31.80
C ASN A 77 -4.86 36.49 -31.02
N GLU A 78 -4.34 37.59 -30.47
CA GLU A 78 -3.18 37.56 -29.57
C GLU A 78 -3.46 36.74 -28.31
N LEU A 79 -4.64 36.91 -27.69
CA LEU A 79 -5.05 36.13 -26.53
C LEU A 79 -5.19 34.64 -26.85
N ILE A 80 -5.71 34.30 -28.04
CA ILE A 80 -5.78 32.92 -28.51
C ILE A 80 -4.37 32.35 -28.72
N ALA A 81 -3.44 33.14 -29.26
CA ALA A 81 -2.06 32.72 -29.46
C ALA A 81 -1.32 32.49 -28.13
N THR A 82 -1.54 33.34 -27.12
CA THR A 82 -0.96 33.15 -25.78
C THR A 82 -1.51 31.91 -25.11
N LEU A 83 -2.83 31.69 -25.17
CA LEU A 83 -3.46 30.49 -24.60
C LEU A 83 -2.97 29.22 -25.28
N ARG A 84 -2.75 29.24 -26.60
CA ARG A 84 -2.19 28.09 -27.33
C ARG A 84 -0.77 27.77 -26.89
N ARG A 85 0.08 28.78 -26.68
CA ARG A 85 1.43 28.58 -26.13
C ARG A 85 1.38 28.00 -24.72
N GLU A 86 0.54 28.56 -23.85
CA GLU A 86 0.41 28.06 -22.48
C GLU A 86 -0.08 26.61 -22.44
N ILE A 87 -1.01 26.23 -23.31
CA ILE A 87 -1.45 24.83 -23.45
C ILE A 87 -0.29 23.92 -23.89
N GLU A 88 0.54 24.35 -24.83
CA GLU A 88 1.69 23.56 -25.30
C GLU A 88 2.78 23.45 -24.22
N ASP A 89 3.05 24.53 -23.48
CA ASP A 89 3.98 24.54 -22.35
C ASP A 89 3.48 23.62 -21.22
N LEU A 90 2.19 23.66 -20.89
CA LEU A 90 1.58 22.77 -19.91
C LEU A 90 1.64 21.31 -20.37
N LYS A 91 1.40 21.05 -21.67
CA LYS A 91 1.48 19.70 -22.25
C LYS A 91 2.90 19.15 -22.18
N SER A 92 3.89 19.93 -22.59
CA SER A 92 5.31 19.52 -22.53
C SER A 92 5.79 19.30 -21.08
N GLN A 93 5.33 20.12 -20.12
CA GLN A 93 5.57 19.87 -18.70
C GLN A 93 4.93 18.56 -18.22
N ARG A 94 3.69 18.28 -18.63
CA ARG A 94 2.98 17.03 -18.31
C ARG A 94 3.69 15.82 -18.90
N ASP A 95 4.09 15.87 -20.15
CA ASP A 95 4.78 14.77 -20.83
C ASP A 95 6.14 14.49 -20.19
N LYS A 96 6.88 15.53 -19.80
CA LYS A 96 8.12 15.38 -19.02
C LYS A 96 7.88 14.70 -17.67
N GLN A 97 6.83 15.09 -16.94
CA GLN A 97 6.46 14.44 -15.69
C GLN A 97 6.07 12.98 -15.88
N LEU A 98 5.31 12.66 -16.93
CA LEU A 98 4.94 11.28 -17.26
C LEU A 98 6.19 10.44 -17.53
N ALA A 99 7.09 10.90 -18.41
CA ALA A 99 8.33 10.20 -18.72
C ALA A 99 9.17 9.92 -17.46
N THR A 100 9.28 10.89 -16.54
CA THR A 100 10.01 10.66 -15.27
C THR A 100 9.32 9.64 -14.37
N LYS A 101 7.99 9.62 -14.32
CA LYS A 101 7.24 8.63 -13.54
C LYS A 101 7.35 7.24 -14.14
N ASP A 102 7.28 7.11 -15.46
CA ASP A 102 7.42 5.84 -16.17
C ASP A 102 8.82 5.24 -15.95
N GLN A 103 9.86 6.06 -15.93
CA GLN A 103 11.21 5.64 -15.57
C GLN A 103 11.29 5.16 -14.11
N GLN A 104 10.65 5.86 -13.17
CA GLN A 104 10.61 5.44 -11.77
C GLN A 104 9.84 4.14 -11.57
N ILE A 105 8.72 3.96 -12.28
CA ILE A 105 7.93 2.72 -12.26
C ILE A 105 8.80 1.57 -12.78
N SER A 106 9.41 1.74 -13.96
CA SER A 106 10.31 0.75 -14.55
C SER A 106 11.47 0.37 -13.62
N SER A 107 12.03 1.34 -12.89
CA SER A 107 13.08 1.07 -11.90
C SER A 107 12.55 0.27 -10.70
N LYS A 108 11.34 0.58 -10.22
CA LYS A 108 10.72 -0.15 -9.11
C LYS A 108 10.32 -1.57 -9.51
N ASP A 109 9.80 -1.76 -10.71
CA ASP A 109 9.42 -3.09 -11.22
C ASP A 109 10.63 -4.01 -11.29
N ARG A 110 11.78 -3.52 -11.78
CA ARG A 110 13.04 -4.29 -11.76
C ARG A 110 13.49 -4.67 -10.35
N GLN A 111 13.29 -3.78 -9.37
CA GLN A 111 13.61 -4.09 -7.97
C GLN A 111 12.67 -5.15 -7.41
N LEU A 112 11.37 -5.07 -7.71
CA LEU A 112 10.38 -6.06 -7.33
C LEU A 112 10.69 -7.43 -7.96
N ASP A 113 11.08 -7.47 -9.23
CA ASP A 113 11.50 -8.72 -9.89
C ASP A 113 12.72 -9.33 -9.21
N HIS A 114 13.71 -8.52 -8.84
CA HIS A 114 14.90 -9.00 -8.14
C HIS A 114 14.56 -9.56 -6.75
N LEU A 115 13.76 -8.83 -5.96
CA LEU A 115 13.32 -9.27 -4.64
C LEU A 115 12.47 -10.55 -4.74
N THR A 116 11.59 -10.64 -5.73
CA THR A 116 10.77 -11.85 -5.98
C THR A 116 11.67 -13.07 -6.23
N LYS A 117 12.72 -12.93 -7.05
CA LYS A 117 13.69 -14.01 -7.30
C LYS A 117 14.44 -14.42 -6.04
N LEU A 118 14.86 -13.46 -5.21
CA LEU A 118 15.55 -13.76 -3.94
C LEU A 118 14.64 -14.49 -2.96
N ILE A 119 13.35 -14.10 -2.89
CA ILE A 119 12.36 -14.77 -2.04
C ILE A 119 12.12 -16.20 -2.53
N ASP A 120 11.98 -16.41 -3.84
CA ASP A 120 11.82 -17.75 -4.43
C ASP A 120 13.04 -18.64 -4.11
N GLN A 121 14.25 -18.12 -4.27
CA GLN A 121 15.48 -18.83 -3.88
C GLN A 121 15.51 -19.17 -2.39
N GLN A 122 15.11 -18.25 -1.52
CA GLN A 122 15.05 -18.50 -0.08
C GLN A 122 14.03 -19.58 0.26
N GLN A 123 12.86 -19.59 -0.40
CA GLN A 123 11.83 -20.61 -0.20
C GLN A 123 12.32 -21.99 -0.65
N GLN A 124 12.98 -22.09 -1.79
CA GLN A 124 13.56 -23.35 -2.29
C GLN A 124 14.62 -23.90 -1.33
N LEU A 125 15.52 -23.05 -0.84
CA LEU A 125 16.53 -23.46 0.15
C LEU A 125 15.89 -23.93 1.46
N GLN A 126 14.85 -23.25 1.94
CA GLN A 126 14.16 -23.64 3.16
C GLN A 126 13.47 -25.00 3.01
N LEU A 127 12.85 -25.28 1.86
CA LEU A 127 12.29 -26.59 1.55
C LEU A 127 13.36 -27.67 1.53
N ALA A 128 14.49 -27.42 0.86
CA ALA A 128 15.62 -28.35 0.82
C ALA A 128 16.12 -28.70 2.23
N ILE A 129 16.35 -27.68 3.07
CA ILE A 129 16.76 -27.86 4.47
C ILE A 129 15.75 -28.69 5.25
N VAL A 130 14.45 -28.45 5.11
CA VAL A 130 13.42 -29.22 5.82
C VAL A 130 13.41 -30.68 5.35
N THR A 131 13.58 -30.93 4.05
CA THR A 131 13.64 -32.30 3.51
C THR A 131 14.88 -33.06 3.98
N GLU A 132 16.04 -32.43 3.97
CA GLU A 132 17.29 -33.03 4.45
C GLU A 132 17.22 -33.34 5.95
N ASN A 133 16.71 -32.40 6.76
CA ASN A 133 16.51 -32.63 8.19
C ASN A 133 15.57 -33.81 8.47
N ARG A 134 14.52 -33.98 7.66
CA ARG A 134 13.64 -35.14 7.75
C ARG A 134 14.38 -36.44 7.45
N GLN A 135 15.16 -36.48 6.37
CA GLN A 135 15.98 -37.64 6.02
C GLN A 135 16.98 -37.97 7.12
N LEU A 136 17.72 -36.98 7.62
CA LEU A 136 18.66 -37.17 8.73
C LEU A 136 17.97 -37.73 9.98
N LYS A 137 16.79 -37.22 10.33
CA LYS A 137 15.99 -37.75 11.45
C LYS A 137 15.60 -39.21 11.24
N GLU A 138 15.17 -39.57 10.03
CA GLU A 138 14.84 -40.96 9.67
C GLU A 138 16.08 -41.87 9.74
N HIS A 139 17.25 -41.40 9.29
CA HIS A 139 18.52 -42.14 9.40
C HIS A 139 18.94 -42.35 10.86
N VAL A 140 18.85 -41.31 11.69
CA VAL A 140 19.16 -41.40 13.13
C VAL A 140 18.23 -42.41 13.82
N GLN A 141 16.93 -42.40 13.52
CA GLN A 141 15.97 -43.34 14.10
C GLN A 141 16.23 -44.80 13.66
N LYS A 142 16.62 -45.02 12.40
CA LYS A 142 17.02 -46.35 11.92
C LYS A 142 18.26 -46.84 12.67
N LEU A 143 19.29 -45.99 12.79
CA LEU A 143 20.51 -46.33 13.51
C LEU A 143 20.27 -46.63 14.99
N SER A 144 19.43 -45.83 15.68
CA SER A 144 19.08 -46.11 17.07
C SER A 144 18.38 -47.46 17.23
N GLY A 145 17.45 -47.79 16.33
CA GLY A 145 16.80 -49.11 16.31
C GLY A 145 17.78 -50.27 16.08
N PHE A 146 18.77 -50.11 15.20
CA PHE A 146 19.83 -51.12 14.99
C PHE A 146 20.71 -51.28 16.22
N VAL A 147 21.07 -50.20 16.91
CA VAL A 147 21.87 -50.24 18.14
C VAL A 147 21.08 -50.92 19.28
N GLU A 148 19.80 -50.61 19.43
CA GLU A 148 18.93 -51.27 20.41
C GLU A 148 18.78 -52.77 20.16
N THR A 149 18.57 -53.16 18.89
CA THR A 149 18.50 -54.57 18.49
C THR A 149 19.82 -55.29 18.76
N SER A 150 20.96 -54.66 18.44
CA SER A 150 22.29 -55.23 18.68
C SER A 150 22.58 -55.42 20.18
N ARG A 151 22.21 -54.44 21.02
CA ARG A 151 22.32 -54.55 22.49
C ARG A 151 21.44 -55.67 23.05
N SER A 152 20.23 -55.86 22.51
CA SER A 152 19.35 -56.96 22.88
C SER A 152 19.96 -58.32 22.52
N ASN A 153 20.47 -58.45 21.29
CA ASN A 153 21.10 -59.68 20.81
C ASN A 153 22.36 -60.04 21.63
N GLN A 154 23.15 -59.04 22.03
CA GLN A 154 24.33 -59.23 22.88
C GLN A 154 23.94 -59.64 24.32
N LYS A 155 22.79 -59.18 24.84
CA LYS A 155 22.27 -59.58 26.15
C LYS A 155 21.79 -61.05 26.16
N VAL A 156 21.22 -61.53 25.06
CA VAL A 156 20.77 -62.93 24.90
C VAL A 156 21.96 -63.89 24.76
N GLN A 157 23.02 -63.50 24.06
CA GLN A 157 24.24 -64.31 23.91
C GLN A 157 25.05 -64.44 25.22
N SER A 158 24.99 -63.44 26.10
CA SER A 158 25.61 -63.49 27.44
C SER A 158 24.81 -64.32 28.45
N THR A 159 23.53 -64.62 28.20
CA THR A 159 22.73 -65.48 29.09
C THR A 159 22.85 -66.96 28.75
N ASP A 160 23.17 -67.33 27.51
CA ASP A 160 23.34 -68.73 27.09
C ASP A 160 24.79 -69.25 27.16
N SER A 161 25.76 -68.40 27.49
CA SER A 161 27.19 -68.78 27.64
C SER A 161 27.64 -68.95 29.10
N ASN A 162 26.73 -68.89 30.08
CA ASN A 162 27.06 -69.17 31.48
C ASN A 162 26.84 -70.65 31.83
N LEU A 163 27.55 -71.53 31.14
CA LEU A 163 28.06 -72.76 31.73
C LEU A 163 29.56 -72.81 31.39
N SER A 164 30.39 -72.82 32.44
CA SER A 164 31.86 -73.05 32.47
C SER A 164 32.72 -71.85 32.89
N THR A 165 33.01 -71.85 34.19
CA THR A 165 34.36 -71.77 34.78
C THR A 165 35.06 -70.41 34.93
N GLU A 166 35.11 -70.00 36.19
CA GLU A 166 36.22 -69.41 36.97
C GLU A 166 37.18 -68.38 36.35
N ASN A 167 37.25 -67.26 37.08
CA ASN A 167 38.45 -66.49 37.46
C ASN A 167 39.43 -66.06 36.35
N ASN A 168 39.51 -64.75 36.10
CA ASN A 168 40.78 -64.03 36.30
C ASN A 168 40.61 -62.51 36.40
N SER A 169 41.30 -61.99 37.41
CA SER A 169 41.59 -60.58 37.69
C SER A 169 42.44 -59.97 36.58
N ILE A 170 42.02 -58.82 36.03
CA ILE A 170 42.95 -57.82 35.48
C ILE A 170 42.49 -56.44 35.92
N GLN A 171 43.25 -55.88 36.86
CA GLN A 171 43.27 -54.47 37.20
C GLN A 171 43.67 -53.65 35.98
N ASN A 172 42.91 -52.59 35.66
CA ASN A 172 43.43 -51.49 34.85
C ASN A 172 43.29 -50.20 35.66
N MET A 173 44.45 -49.67 36.04
CA MET A 173 44.66 -48.35 36.62
C MET A 173 44.14 -47.28 35.66
N ASP A 174 43.30 -46.37 36.15
CA ASP A 174 43.05 -45.10 35.48
C ASP A 174 43.55 -43.97 36.37
N ARG A 175 44.79 -43.55 36.10
CA ARG A 175 45.38 -42.29 36.57
C ARG A 175 45.76 -41.52 35.32
N ASN A 176 45.11 -40.37 35.16
CA ASN A 176 45.53 -39.14 34.45
C ASN A 176 44.26 -38.49 33.86
N ASP A 177 44.07 -37.18 33.78
CA ASP A 177 44.58 -36.01 34.47
C ASP A 177 43.60 -34.91 34.02
N LYS A 178 43.19 -34.02 34.94
CA LYS A 178 42.57 -32.69 34.71
C LYS A 178 41.63 -32.49 33.51
N GLN A 179 40.34 -32.34 33.79
CA GLN A 179 39.52 -31.35 33.08
C GLN A 179 39.11 -30.20 33.99
N VAL A 180 39.78 -29.10 33.70
CA VAL A 180 39.58 -27.72 34.11
C VAL A 180 38.10 -27.35 34.16
N LYS A 181 37.67 -26.85 35.32
CA LYS A 181 36.46 -26.04 35.47
C LYS A 181 36.54 -24.85 34.49
N LYS A 182 35.74 -24.88 33.43
CA LYS A 182 35.36 -23.66 32.69
C LYS A 182 33.84 -23.52 32.75
N ASN A 183 33.47 -22.71 33.75
CA ASN A 183 32.32 -21.84 33.84
C ASN A 183 31.47 -21.77 32.56
N VAL A 184 30.24 -22.22 32.72
CA VAL A 184 29.07 -21.78 31.95
C VAL A 184 29.06 -20.25 31.94
N PRO A 185 29.12 -19.56 30.77
CA PRO A 185 28.65 -18.20 30.69
C PRO A 185 27.13 -18.28 30.45
N GLN A 186 26.40 -18.14 31.54
CA GLN A 186 25.03 -17.65 31.52
C GLN A 186 25.12 -16.21 31.03
N SER A 187 24.90 -15.97 29.74
CA SER A 187 24.81 -14.62 29.20
C SER A 187 23.40 -14.10 29.41
N ASP A 188 23.23 -13.38 30.50
CA ASP A 188 22.16 -12.43 30.71
C ASP A 188 22.14 -11.37 29.60
N ASN A 189 20.91 -10.95 29.25
CA ASN A 189 20.56 -9.67 28.64
C ASN A 189 21.37 -9.21 27.41
N ILE A 190 20.94 -9.67 26.23
CA ILE A 190 21.02 -8.84 25.03
C ILE A 190 19.70 -8.08 24.92
N GLN A 191 19.77 -6.79 25.26
CA GLN A 191 18.78 -5.77 24.98
C GLN A 191 18.33 -5.90 23.51
N LYS A 192 17.06 -6.27 23.31
CA LYS A 192 16.40 -6.27 22.01
C LYS A 192 16.12 -4.83 21.59
N ASP A 193 17.12 -4.13 21.07
CA ASP A 193 16.88 -2.94 20.27
C ASP A 193 16.53 -3.38 18.84
N ALA A 194 15.28 -3.81 18.68
CA ALA A 194 14.66 -3.89 17.38
C ALA A 194 14.59 -2.48 16.77
N PRO A 195 14.96 -2.27 15.50
CA PRO A 195 14.63 -1.02 14.83
C PRO A 195 13.10 -0.94 14.78
N ARG A 196 12.53 0.01 15.54
CA ARG A 196 11.10 0.33 15.54
C ARG A 196 10.69 0.71 14.12
N ASN A 197 10.18 -0.26 13.38
CA ASN A 197 9.51 0.03 12.12
C ASN A 197 8.22 0.77 12.48
N LYS A 198 8.16 2.07 12.16
CA LYS A 198 6.94 2.86 12.25
C LYS A 198 5.92 2.22 11.33
N VAL A 199 5.00 1.44 11.92
CA VAL A 199 3.83 0.93 11.23
C VAL A 199 3.01 2.13 10.80
N HIS A 200 3.13 2.52 9.53
CA HIS A 200 2.15 3.38 8.89
C HIS A 200 0.85 2.57 8.80
N LYS A 201 0.03 2.64 9.86
CA LYS A 201 -1.38 2.31 9.78
C LYS A 201 -1.99 3.28 8.78
N ASN A 202 -2.31 2.77 7.60
CA ASN A 202 -3.44 3.14 6.74
C ASN A 202 -3.12 2.75 5.29
N TRP A 203 -3.37 1.49 4.93
CA TRP A 203 -3.36 1.07 3.53
C TRP A 203 -4.69 0.45 3.06
N TRP A 204 -5.72 0.45 3.89
CA TRP A 204 -7.02 -0.17 3.56
C TRP A 204 -8.20 0.74 3.90
N HIS A 205 -8.30 1.89 3.21
CA HIS A 205 -9.48 2.76 3.26
C HIS A 205 -10.00 3.16 1.88
N PHE A 206 -9.88 2.27 0.88
CA PHE A 206 -10.54 2.44 -0.42
C PHE A 206 -10.89 1.08 -1.03
N TRP A 207 -11.89 0.41 -0.46
CA TRP A 207 -12.83 -0.48 -1.15
C TRP A 207 -14.17 -0.37 -0.43
#